data_AF-A0A6A8ESB0-F1
#
_entry.id   AF-A0A6A8ESB0-F1
#
_cell.length_a   1.000
_cell.length_b   1.000
_cell.length_c   1.000
_cell.angle_alpha   90.00
_cell.angle_beta   90.00
_cell.angle_gamma   90.00
#
_symmetry.space_group_name_H-M   'P 1'
#
loop_
_entity.id
_entity.type
_entity.pdbx_description
1 polymer ?
#
loop_
_entity_poly.entity_id
_entity_poly.type
_entity_poly.pdbx_seq_one_letter_code
_entity_poly.pdbx_strand_id
1 'polypeptide(L)'
;MAINQTAQPLSGPAAPPQKARTSFGILGAISLSHLLNDMIQSLILAIYPLLQAEFSLTFVQIGMITLAFQLTSSLFQPVIGYITDKRSMPWSLPVGMCFTLCGLILLALAGSFGMVLLAAALVGTGSSVFHPESSRVARMASGGRHGLAQSLFQVGGNFGSSLGPLLAAVIIAPYGKGNVAWFVLAALLAIVVLSQISRWYAAQHRMNKGKPKPAIVNALPRKKVILAVGILLMLIFSKYFYMASISSYYTFYLMHKFGLTVQNAQLHLFAFLFAVAAGTVIGGPVGDKIGRKYVIWGSILGVAPFTLVLPYASLEWTGILTVIIGFILASAFSAILVYAQELLPGRIGMVSGLFFGFAFGMGGLGAAVLGLLADHTSIDLVYKICAFLPLLGFLTIFLPDNRQKA
;
A
#
# COMPACT_ATOMS: atom_id res chain seq x y z
N MET A 1 -34.57 -20.12 66.05
CA MET A 1 -34.53 -19.31 64.82
C MET A 1 -33.21 -19.63 64.12
N ALA A 2 -33.20 -20.67 63.27
CA ALA A 2 -32.00 -21.15 62.59
C ALA A 2 -31.87 -20.44 61.23
N ILE A 3 -30.77 -19.72 61.04
CA ILE A 3 -30.48 -18.96 59.83
C ILE A 3 -29.96 -19.95 58.77
N ASN A 4 -30.76 -20.14 57.72
CA ASN A 4 -30.40 -20.96 56.57
C ASN A 4 -29.45 -20.15 55.66
N GLN A 5 -28.14 -20.39 55.77
CA GLN A 5 -27.16 -19.83 54.84
C GLN A 5 -27.21 -20.61 53.53
N THR A 6 -27.80 -20.03 52.50
CA THR A 6 -27.70 -20.52 51.13
C THR A 6 -26.28 -20.33 50.62
N ALA A 7 -25.56 -21.45 50.43
CA ALA A 7 -24.25 -21.45 49.80
C ALA A 7 -24.34 -20.90 48.36
N GLN A 8 -23.59 -19.86 48.06
CA GLN A 8 -23.43 -19.38 46.68
C GLN A 8 -22.66 -20.41 45.85
N PRO A 9 -23.10 -20.75 44.63
CA PRO A 9 -22.37 -21.65 43.76
C PRO A 9 -21.03 -21.00 43.37
N LEU A 10 -19.93 -21.71 43.65
CA LEU A 10 -18.59 -21.36 43.20
C LEU A 10 -18.61 -21.18 41.68
N SER A 11 -18.24 -19.98 41.22
CA SER A 11 -18.04 -19.69 39.80
C SER A 11 -16.94 -20.61 39.24
N GLY A 12 -17.35 -21.57 38.42
CA GLY A 12 -16.41 -22.45 37.71
C GLY A 12 -15.41 -21.65 36.87
N PRO A 13 -14.24 -22.22 36.55
CA PRO A 13 -13.23 -21.55 35.73
C PRO A 13 -13.87 -21.10 34.41
N ALA A 14 -13.76 -19.80 34.12
CA ALA A 14 -14.28 -19.21 32.90
C ALA A 14 -13.76 -20.00 31.69
N ALA A 15 -14.68 -20.42 30.82
CA ALA A 15 -14.32 -21.13 29.60
C ALA A 15 -13.23 -20.35 28.84
N PRO A 16 -12.18 -21.03 28.33
CA PRO A 16 -11.10 -20.34 27.64
C PRO A 16 -11.68 -19.50 26.50
N PRO A 17 -11.19 -18.26 26.31
CA PRO A 17 -11.74 -17.36 25.31
C PRO A 17 -11.69 -18.05 23.94
N GLN A 18 -12.86 -18.26 23.35
CA GLN A 18 -12.99 -18.90 22.05
C GLN A 18 -12.16 -18.10 21.04
N LYS A 19 -11.12 -18.72 20.46
CA LYS A 19 -10.26 -18.06 19.47
C LYS A 19 -11.15 -17.49 18.37
N ALA A 20 -11.10 -16.17 18.20
CA ALA A 20 -11.85 -15.49 17.15
C ALA A 20 -11.52 -16.12 15.80
N ARG A 21 -12.53 -16.61 15.08
CA ARG A 21 -12.33 -17.23 13.76
C ARG A 21 -12.00 -16.16 12.73
N THR A 22 -11.06 -16.47 11.83
CA THR A 22 -10.74 -15.61 10.68
C THR A 22 -11.95 -15.52 9.73
N SER A 23 -12.36 -14.31 9.38
CA SER A 23 -13.46 -14.05 8.45
C SER A 23 -12.93 -13.89 7.03
N PHE A 24 -12.72 -15.02 6.34
CA PHE A 24 -12.17 -15.02 4.97
C PHE A 24 -13.07 -14.30 3.96
N GLY A 25 -14.39 -14.33 4.13
CA GLY A 25 -15.31 -13.58 3.25
C GLY A 25 -15.08 -12.07 3.31
N ILE A 26 -14.86 -11.52 4.52
CA ILE A 26 -14.55 -10.10 4.69
C ILE A 26 -13.14 -9.78 4.20
N LEU A 27 -12.16 -10.67 4.43
CA LEU A 27 -10.81 -10.50 3.89
C LEU A 27 -10.78 -10.50 2.35
N GLY A 28 -11.56 -11.38 1.72
CA GLY A 28 -11.73 -11.41 0.26
C GLY A 28 -12.40 -10.14 -0.26
N ALA A 29 -13.47 -9.69 0.40
CA ALA A 29 -14.17 -8.46 0.01
C ALA A 29 -13.28 -7.22 0.13
N ILE A 30 -12.54 -7.06 1.24
CA ILE A 30 -11.64 -5.91 1.41
C ILE A 30 -10.44 -5.98 0.46
N SER A 31 -9.93 -7.18 0.16
CA SER A 31 -8.90 -7.39 -0.86
C SER A 31 -9.41 -6.99 -2.25
N LEU A 32 -10.65 -7.35 -2.60
CA LEU A 32 -11.27 -6.92 -3.86
C LEU A 32 -11.44 -5.40 -3.92
N SER A 33 -11.90 -4.76 -2.85
CA SER A 33 -12.00 -3.30 -2.81
C SER A 33 -10.63 -2.64 -2.94
N HIS A 34 -9.57 -3.21 -2.35
CA HIS A 34 -8.21 -2.71 -2.48
C HIS A 34 -7.69 -2.84 -3.91
N LEU A 35 -7.96 -3.97 -4.55
CA LEU A 35 -7.67 -4.18 -5.98
C LEU A 35 -8.31 -3.10 -6.84
N LEU A 36 -9.61 -2.85 -6.67
CA LEU A 36 -10.33 -1.85 -7.48
C LEU A 36 -9.78 -0.44 -7.22
N ASN A 37 -9.51 -0.10 -5.95
CA ASN A 37 -8.96 1.19 -5.55
C ASN A 37 -7.56 1.44 -6.15
N ASP A 38 -6.66 0.46 -6.07
CA ASP A 38 -5.27 0.60 -6.50
C ASP A 38 -5.11 0.44 -8.02
N MET A 39 -6.01 -0.32 -8.66
CA MET A 39 -6.13 -0.32 -10.12
C MET A 39 -6.44 1.09 -10.64
N ILE A 40 -7.42 1.79 -10.04
CA ILE A 40 -7.76 3.15 -10.45
C ILE A 40 -6.58 4.11 -10.22
N GLN A 41 -5.89 4.01 -9.09
CA GLN A 41 -4.70 4.82 -8.84
C GLN A 41 -3.59 4.53 -9.85
N SER A 42 -3.33 3.27 -10.15
CA SER A 42 -2.28 2.88 -11.09
C SER A 42 -2.60 3.24 -12.54
N LEU A 43 -3.87 3.36 -12.91
CA LEU A 43 -4.25 3.88 -14.23
C LEU A 43 -3.76 5.31 -14.43
N ILE A 44 -3.74 6.15 -13.39
CA ILE A 44 -3.22 7.54 -13.47
C ILE A 44 -1.76 7.53 -13.91
N LEU A 45 -0.94 6.69 -13.28
CA LEU A 45 0.48 6.53 -13.60
C LEU A 45 0.67 5.93 -15.01
N ALA A 46 -0.13 4.93 -15.35
CA ALA A 46 0.01 4.23 -16.61
C ALA A 46 -0.31 5.10 -17.84
N ILE A 47 -1.14 6.15 -17.69
CA ILE A 47 -1.46 7.09 -18.78
C ILE A 47 -0.49 8.27 -18.88
N TYR A 48 0.60 8.32 -18.10
CA TYR A 48 1.58 9.41 -18.18
C TYR A 48 2.11 9.69 -19.59
N PRO A 49 2.48 8.69 -20.41
CA PRO A 49 2.91 8.95 -21.79
C PRO A 49 1.82 9.63 -22.64
N LEU A 50 0.54 9.29 -22.43
CA LEU A 50 -0.57 9.91 -23.15
C LEU A 50 -0.80 11.34 -22.71
N LEU A 51 -0.80 11.60 -21.40
CA LEU A 51 -0.90 12.96 -20.86
C LEU A 51 0.27 13.83 -21.30
N GLN A 52 1.47 13.25 -21.37
CA GLN A 52 2.66 13.91 -21.87
C GLN A 52 2.49 14.31 -23.34
N ALA A 53 2.02 13.40 -24.19
CA ALA A 53 1.82 13.67 -25.61
C ALA A 53 0.70 14.69 -25.85
N GLU A 54 -0.42 14.59 -25.11
CA GLU A 54 -1.58 15.45 -25.29
C GLU A 54 -1.34 16.89 -24.82
N PHE A 55 -0.69 17.06 -23.66
CA PHE A 55 -0.47 18.37 -23.05
C PHE A 55 0.97 18.89 -23.20
N SER A 56 1.83 18.16 -23.94
CA SER A 56 3.27 18.46 -24.09
C SER A 56 3.99 18.64 -22.75
N LEU A 57 3.75 17.72 -21.81
CA LEU A 57 4.26 17.84 -20.43
C LEU A 57 5.76 17.54 -20.31
N THR A 58 6.43 18.25 -19.40
CA THR A 58 7.80 17.92 -18.95
C THR A 58 7.79 16.77 -17.92
N PHE A 59 8.95 16.14 -17.64
CA PHE A 59 8.99 15.12 -16.58
C PHE A 59 8.71 15.71 -15.20
N VAL A 60 9.09 16.97 -14.94
CA VAL A 60 8.63 17.72 -13.74
C VAL A 60 7.11 17.77 -13.68
N GLN A 61 6.41 18.13 -14.76
CA GLN A 61 4.95 18.19 -14.76
C GLN A 61 4.29 16.83 -14.53
N ILE A 62 4.85 15.76 -15.12
CA ILE A 62 4.44 14.39 -14.81
C ILE A 62 4.66 14.06 -13.33
N GLY A 63 5.83 14.42 -12.78
CA GLY A 63 6.15 14.27 -11.36
C GLY A 63 5.20 15.05 -10.45
N MET A 64 4.75 16.24 -10.87
CA MET A 64 3.75 17.05 -10.15
C MET A 64 2.39 16.37 -10.07
N ILE A 65 1.98 15.61 -11.10
CA ILE A 65 0.75 14.80 -11.05
C ILE A 65 0.88 13.73 -9.96
N THR A 66 2.00 12.99 -9.95
CA THR A 66 2.27 12.01 -8.88
C THR A 66 2.29 12.69 -7.53
N LEU A 67 2.94 13.85 -7.41
CA LEU A 67 3.05 14.60 -6.16
C LEU A 67 1.69 15.06 -5.65
N ALA A 68 0.82 15.61 -6.50
CA ALA A 68 -0.52 16.06 -6.11
C ALA A 68 -1.36 14.90 -5.56
N PHE A 69 -1.36 13.76 -6.25
CA PHE A 69 -2.01 12.53 -5.81
C PHE A 69 -1.43 12.02 -4.48
N GLN A 70 -0.10 11.93 -4.37
CA GLN A 70 0.56 11.36 -3.22
C GLN A 70 0.56 12.28 -2.00
N LEU A 71 0.51 13.61 -2.17
CA LEU A 71 0.40 14.55 -1.05
C LEU A 71 -0.97 14.42 -0.37
N THR A 72 -2.05 14.40 -1.13
CA THR A 72 -3.39 14.23 -0.54
C THR A 72 -3.58 12.83 0.04
N SER A 73 -3.05 11.79 -0.63
CA SER A 73 -3.01 10.43 -0.10
C SER A 73 -2.18 10.35 1.21
N SER A 74 -0.99 10.94 1.23
CA SER A 74 -0.05 10.84 2.34
C SER A 74 -0.48 11.62 3.58
N LEU A 75 -0.79 12.92 3.42
CA LEU A 75 -0.97 13.84 4.55
C LEU A 75 -2.26 13.56 5.31
N PHE A 76 -3.32 13.13 4.62
CA PHE A 76 -4.61 12.87 5.25
C PHE A 76 -4.68 11.51 5.95
N GLN A 77 -3.90 10.52 5.53
CA GLN A 77 -3.94 9.17 6.12
C GLN A 77 -3.66 9.11 7.64
N PRO A 78 -2.62 9.75 8.20
CA PRO A 78 -2.38 9.76 9.64
C PRO A 78 -3.52 10.46 10.40
N VAL A 79 -4.05 11.55 9.84
CA VAL A 79 -5.14 12.33 10.43
C VAL A 79 -6.42 11.51 10.46
N ILE A 80 -6.80 10.90 9.34
CA ILE A 80 -7.96 10.02 9.25
C ILE A 80 -7.78 8.80 10.17
N GLY A 81 -6.59 8.18 10.19
CA GLY A 81 -6.27 7.08 11.09
C GLY A 81 -6.43 7.43 12.56
N TYR A 82 -6.02 8.64 12.96
CA TYR A 82 -6.20 9.16 14.32
C TYR A 82 -7.67 9.43 14.67
N ILE A 83 -8.41 10.10 13.76
CA ILE A 83 -9.83 10.40 13.96
C ILE A 83 -10.63 9.10 14.12
N THR A 84 -10.36 8.12 13.24
CA THR A 84 -11.06 6.83 13.24
C THR A 84 -10.66 5.91 14.38
N ASP A 85 -9.45 6.06 14.95
CA ASP A 85 -9.04 5.41 16.19
C ASP A 85 -9.88 5.89 17.39
N LYS A 86 -10.28 7.17 17.41
CA LYS A 86 -11.11 7.75 18.47
C LYS A 86 -12.61 7.49 18.24
N ARG A 87 -13.06 7.66 17.00
CA ARG A 87 -14.47 7.54 16.63
C ARG A 87 -14.58 6.55 15.49
N SER A 88 -15.25 5.43 15.72
CA SER A 88 -15.57 4.48 14.65
C SER A 88 -16.39 5.17 13.55
N MET A 89 -15.89 5.14 12.32
CA MET A 89 -16.55 5.72 11.14
C MET A 89 -16.62 4.71 9.99
N PRO A 90 -17.41 3.62 10.10
CA PRO A 90 -17.43 2.54 9.10
C PRO A 90 -17.80 3.01 7.70
N TRP A 91 -18.69 4.01 7.59
CA TRP A 91 -19.17 4.58 6.33
C TRP A 91 -18.19 5.56 5.67
N SER A 92 -17.03 5.81 6.29
CA SER A 92 -15.96 6.59 5.64
C SER A 92 -15.40 5.86 4.41
N LEU A 93 -15.40 4.52 4.39
CA LEU A 93 -14.90 3.71 3.26
C LEU A 93 -15.59 4.04 1.92
N PRO A 94 -16.92 3.90 1.77
CA PRO A 94 -17.59 4.25 0.52
C PRO A 94 -17.52 5.76 0.22
N VAL A 95 -17.52 6.63 1.24
CA VAL A 95 -17.35 8.08 1.04
C VAL A 95 -15.99 8.40 0.42
N GLY A 96 -14.91 7.79 0.91
CA GLY A 96 -13.59 7.91 0.31
C GLY A 96 -13.59 7.45 -1.15
N MET A 97 -14.23 6.32 -1.43
CA MET A 97 -14.33 5.81 -2.81
C MET A 97 -15.13 6.76 -3.74
N CYS A 98 -16.08 7.54 -3.22
CA CYS A 98 -16.74 8.59 -4.01
C CYS A 98 -15.77 9.71 -4.43
N PHE A 99 -14.80 10.09 -3.59
CA PHE A 99 -13.75 11.03 -4.00
C PHE A 99 -12.90 10.46 -5.15
N THR A 100 -12.56 9.17 -5.07
CA THR A 100 -11.86 8.45 -6.16
C THR A 100 -12.67 8.45 -7.45
N LEU A 101 -13.98 8.17 -7.37
CA LEU A 101 -14.89 8.22 -8.51
C LEU A 101 -14.94 9.63 -9.14
N CYS A 102 -15.11 10.67 -8.33
CA CYS A 102 -15.12 12.05 -8.83
C CYS A 102 -13.80 12.43 -9.51
N GLY A 103 -12.66 12.04 -8.92
CA GLY A 103 -11.35 12.27 -9.52
C GLY A 103 -11.19 11.53 -10.87
N LEU A 104 -11.67 10.30 -10.97
CA LEU A 104 -11.63 9.52 -12.21
C LEU A 104 -12.49 10.15 -13.32
N ILE A 105 -13.71 10.60 -13.00
CA ILE A 105 -14.58 11.30 -13.95
C ILE A 105 -13.91 12.60 -14.41
N LEU A 106 -13.33 13.37 -13.49
CA LEU A 106 -12.64 14.61 -13.80
C LEU A 106 -11.41 14.37 -14.70
N LEU A 107 -10.68 13.28 -14.47
CA LEU A 107 -9.53 12.89 -15.30
C LEU A 107 -9.95 12.55 -16.73
N ALA A 108 -11.04 11.79 -16.90
CA ALA A 108 -11.56 11.44 -18.23
C ALA A 108 -12.01 12.67 -19.03
N LEU A 109 -12.49 13.71 -18.34
CA LEU A 109 -12.94 14.98 -18.93
C LEU A 109 -11.87 16.07 -18.91
N ALA A 110 -10.64 15.76 -18.46
CA ALA A 110 -9.62 16.79 -18.27
C ALA A 110 -9.20 17.41 -19.62
N GLY A 111 -9.38 18.73 -19.73
CA GLY A 111 -8.95 19.55 -20.87
C GLY A 111 -7.77 20.46 -20.57
N SER A 112 -7.21 20.41 -19.36
CA SER A 112 -6.05 21.20 -18.96
C SER A 112 -5.21 20.49 -17.89
N PHE A 113 -3.93 20.85 -17.80
CA PHE A 113 -3.03 20.33 -16.76
C PHE A 113 -3.55 20.56 -15.33
N GLY A 114 -4.18 21.70 -15.07
CA GLY A 114 -4.78 21.99 -13.76
C GLY A 114 -5.91 21.04 -13.38
N MET A 115 -6.75 20.64 -14.35
CA MET A 115 -7.80 19.63 -14.12
C MET A 115 -7.20 18.26 -13.82
N VAL A 116 -6.09 17.89 -14.47
CA VAL A 116 -5.36 16.64 -14.19
C VAL A 116 -4.81 16.64 -12.76
N LEU A 117 -4.23 17.74 -12.30
CA LEU A 117 -3.76 17.88 -10.91
C LEU A 117 -4.90 17.75 -9.89
N LEU A 118 -6.04 18.41 -10.14
CA LEU A 118 -7.21 18.31 -9.26
C LEU A 118 -7.79 16.89 -9.24
N ALA A 119 -7.86 16.23 -10.40
CA ALA A 119 -8.32 14.84 -10.52
C ALA A 119 -7.41 13.90 -9.72
N ALA A 120 -6.10 14.03 -9.88
CA ALA A 120 -5.10 13.28 -9.13
C ALA A 120 -5.23 13.51 -7.61
N ALA A 121 -5.41 14.76 -7.18
CA ALA A 121 -5.60 15.12 -5.78
C ALA A 121 -6.89 14.53 -5.18
N LEU A 122 -7.99 14.47 -5.93
CA LEU A 122 -9.25 13.84 -5.52
C LEU A 122 -9.11 12.33 -5.34
N VAL A 123 -8.45 11.65 -6.29
CA VAL A 123 -8.15 10.21 -6.17
C VAL A 123 -7.27 9.95 -4.95
N GLY A 124 -6.27 10.79 -4.69
CA GLY A 124 -5.43 10.67 -3.49
C GLY A 124 -6.21 10.89 -2.20
N THR A 125 -7.16 11.84 -2.20
CA THR A 125 -8.06 12.07 -1.04
C THR A 125 -8.90 10.83 -0.74
N GLY A 126 -9.48 10.19 -1.76
CA GLY A 126 -10.23 8.95 -1.58
C GLY A 126 -9.37 7.80 -1.03
N SER A 127 -8.18 7.63 -1.62
CA SER A 127 -7.17 6.67 -1.18
C SER A 127 -6.77 6.88 0.29
N SER A 128 -6.71 8.14 0.74
CA SER A 128 -6.32 8.48 2.11
C SER A 128 -7.28 8.00 3.19
N VAL A 129 -8.57 7.88 2.83
CA VAL A 129 -9.60 7.34 3.73
C VAL A 129 -9.56 5.82 3.70
N PHE A 130 -9.35 5.24 2.52
CA PHE A 130 -9.42 3.81 2.29
C PHE A 130 -8.38 3.02 3.10
N HIS A 131 -7.09 3.37 3.01
CA HIS A 131 -6.01 2.55 3.56
C HIS A 131 -6.02 2.36 5.09
N PRO A 132 -6.07 3.42 5.92
CA PRO A 132 -6.05 3.24 7.37
C PRO A 132 -7.26 2.45 7.89
N GLU A 133 -8.45 2.71 7.34
CA GLU A 133 -9.67 2.02 7.77
C GLU A 133 -9.75 0.59 7.25
N SER A 134 -9.39 0.34 5.99
CA SER A 134 -9.38 -1.01 5.41
C SER A 134 -8.35 -1.91 6.08
N SER A 135 -7.17 -1.38 6.42
CA SER A 135 -6.15 -2.07 7.23
C SER A 135 -6.71 -2.52 8.59
N ARG A 136 -7.51 -1.65 9.23
CA ARG A 136 -8.15 -1.96 10.51
C ARG A 136 -9.24 -3.03 10.35
N VAL A 137 -10.07 -2.94 9.30
CA VAL A 137 -11.07 -3.97 8.96
C VAL A 137 -10.38 -5.32 8.73
N ALA A 138 -9.30 -5.37 7.95
CA ALA A 138 -8.53 -6.58 7.71
C ALA A 138 -7.96 -7.17 9.01
N ARG A 139 -7.39 -6.32 9.88
CA ARG A 139 -6.89 -6.77 11.19
C ARG A 139 -8.01 -7.33 12.06
N MET A 140 -9.19 -6.71 12.07
CA MET A 140 -10.35 -7.18 12.85
C MET A 140 -10.90 -8.50 12.31
N ALA A 141 -10.88 -8.71 10.99
CA ALA A 141 -11.28 -9.96 10.34
C ALA A 141 -10.24 -11.09 10.48
N SER A 142 -9.03 -10.80 10.97
CA SER A 142 -7.90 -11.74 10.93
C SER A 142 -8.01 -12.97 11.84
N GLY A 143 -8.83 -12.91 12.91
CA GLY A 143 -8.84 -13.95 13.94
C GLY A 143 -7.47 -14.16 14.63
N GLY A 144 -6.64 -13.11 14.70
CA GLY A 144 -5.29 -13.13 15.28
C GLY A 144 -4.17 -13.43 14.28
N ARG A 145 -4.48 -13.82 13.04
CA ARG A 145 -3.50 -14.02 11.96
C ARG A 145 -3.19 -12.69 11.25
N HIS A 146 -2.62 -11.74 11.97
CA HIS A 146 -2.45 -10.36 11.49
C HIS A 146 -1.58 -10.27 10.23
N GLY A 147 -0.49 -11.04 10.14
CA GLY A 147 0.38 -11.05 8.96
C GLY A 147 -0.32 -11.59 7.72
N LEU A 148 -1.00 -12.73 7.84
CA LEU A 148 -1.86 -13.27 6.77
C LEU A 148 -2.92 -12.25 6.31
N ALA A 149 -3.66 -11.65 7.23
CA ALA A 149 -4.71 -10.68 6.88
C ALA A 149 -4.15 -9.45 6.17
N GLN A 150 -2.98 -8.95 6.61
CA GLN A 150 -2.30 -7.85 5.94
C GLN A 150 -1.75 -8.23 4.56
N SER A 151 -1.19 -9.44 4.42
CA SER A 151 -0.73 -9.94 3.13
C SER A 151 -1.90 -10.10 2.16
N LEU A 152 -3.02 -10.73 2.55
CA LEU A 152 -4.21 -10.83 1.69
C LEU A 152 -4.74 -9.46 1.28
N PHE A 153 -4.82 -8.51 2.22
CA PHE A 153 -5.19 -7.13 1.90
C PHE A 153 -4.24 -6.54 0.84
N GLN A 154 -2.92 -6.65 1.02
CA GLN A 154 -1.94 -6.09 0.08
C GLN A 154 -1.85 -6.82 -1.25
N VAL A 155 -2.12 -8.13 -1.30
CA VAL A 155 -2.22 -8.86 -2.57
C VAL A 155 -3.29 -8.22 -3.45
N GLY A 156 -4.45 -7.87 -2.88
CA GLY A 156 -5.47 -7.08 -3.57
C GLY A 156 -4.91 -5.79 -4.18
N GLY A 157 -4.31 -4.93 -3.36
CA GLY A 157 -3.77 -3.63 -3.80
C GLY A 157 -2.65 -3.75 -4.84
N ASN A 158 -1.65 -4.63 -4.62
CA ASN A 158 -0.55 -4.84 -5.55
C ASN A 158 -1.04 -5.48 -6.87
N PHE A 159 -1.99 -6.41 -6.80
CA PHE A 159 -2.57 -6.99 -8.01
C PHE A 159 -3.38 -5.93 -8.77
N GLY A 160 -4.17 -5.12 -8.08
CA GLY A 160 -4.85 -3.95 -8.66
C GLY A 160 -3.87 -3.01 -9.36
N SER A 161 -2.78 -2.65 -8.69
CA SER A 161 -1.72 -1.82 -9.25
C SER A 161 -1.11 -2.44 -10.51
N SER A 162 -0.89 -3.76 -10.54
CA SER A 162 -0.40 -4.44 -11.76
C SER A 162 -1.38 -4.34 -12.92
N LEU A 163 -2.69 -4.40 -12.66
CA LEU A 163 -3.70 -4.29 -13.71
C LEU A 163 -3.71 -2.91 -14.39
N GLY A 164 -3.27 -1.84 -13.71
CA GLY A 164 -3.22 -0.49 -14.29
C GLY A 164 -2.44 -0.43 -15.62
N PRO A 165 -1.14 -0.76 -15.65
CA PRO A 165 -0.32 -0.84 -16.87
C PRO A 165 -0.88 -1.80 -17.91
N LEU A 166 -1.38 -2.97 -17.51
CA LEU A 166 -1.96 -3.94 -18.43
C LEU A 166 -3.20 -3.36 -19.14
N LEU A 167 -4.12 -2.80 -18.37
CA LEU A 167 -5.34 -2.19 -18.90
C LEU A 167 -5.02 -0.93 -19.71
N ALA A 168 -4.01 -0.16 -19.31
CA ALA A 168 -3.52 0.94 -20.12
C ALA A 168 -2.96 0.47 -21.47
N ALA A 169 -2.17 -0.61 -21.49
CA ALA A 169 -1.61 -1.17 -22.72
C ALA A 169 -2.68 -1.70 -23.68
N VAL A 170 -3.75 -2.31 -23.16
CA VAL A 170 -4.77 -3.02 -23.96
C VAL A 170 -5.98 -2.14 -24.30
N ILE A 171 -6.36 -1.21 -23.43
CA ILE A 171 -7.60 -0.41 -23.57
C ILE A 171 -7.30 1.07 -23.82
N ILE A 172 -6.26 1.64 -23.23
CA ILE A 172 -6.06 3.09 -23.29
C ILE A 172 -5.09 3.48 -24.40
N ALA A 173 -3.95 2.81 -24.50
CA ALA A 173 -2.94 3.10 -25.51
C ALA A 173 -3.47 2.92 -26.95
N PRO A 174 -4.28 1.89 -27.28
CA PRO A 174 -4.80 1.71 -28.65
C PRO A 174 -6.01 2.61 -28.98
N TYR A 175 -6.81 2.99 -27.97
CA TYR A 175 -8.11 3.63 -28.20
C TYR A 175 -8.22 5.07 -27.64
N GLY A 176 -7.20 5.57 -26.93
CA GLY A 176 -7.10 6.92 -26.40
C GLY A 176 -7.64 7.10 -24.96
N LYS A 177 -7.32 8.27 -24.37
CA LYS A 177 -7.61 8.58 -22.95
C LYS A 177 -9.08 8.54 -22.54
N GLY A 178 -10.02 8.76 -23.47
CA GLY A 178 -11.46 8.76 -23.18
C GLY A 178 -11.94 7.42 -22.60
N ASN A 179 -11.25 6.32 -22.92
CA ASN A 179 -11.55 4.98 -22.43
C ASN A 179 -11.28 4.80 -20.93
N VAL A 180 -10.61 5.77 -20.28
CA VAL A 180 -10.51 5.83 -18.82
C VAL A 180 -11.90 5.84 -18.16
N ALA A 181 -12.92 6.38 -18.85
CA ALA A 181 -14.29 6.43 -18.35
C ALA A 181 -14.89 5.03 -18.04
N TRP A 182 -14.45 3.96 -18.71
CA TRP A 182 -14.91 2.59 -18.44
C TRP A 182 -14.62 2.15 -17.00
N PHE A 183 -13.56 2.68 -16.39
CA PHE A 183 -13.18 2.35 -15.02
C PHE A 183 -14.08 3.01 -13.96
N VAL A 184 -15.02 3.88 -14.35
CA VAL A 184 -16.12 4.32 -13.49
C VAL A 184 -16.93 3.13 -12.97
N LEU A 185 -17.15 2.10 -13.81
CA LEU A 185 -17.85 0.88 -13.41
C LEU A 185 -17.13 0.14 -12.27
N ALA A 186 -15.80 0.09 -12.34
CA ALA A 186 -14.97 -0.48 -11.27
C ALA A 186 -15.09 0.33 -9.98
N ALA A 187 -15.14 1.66 -10.08
CA ALA A 187 -15.31 2.53 -8.92
C ALA A 187 -16.69 2.35 -8.25
N LEU A 188 -17.76 2.26 -9.06
CA LEU A 188 -19.11 1.98 -8.58
C LEU A 188 -19.21 0.61 -7.90
N LEU A 189 -18.60 -0.42 -8.49
CA LEU A 189 -18.51 -1.75 -7.87
C LEU A 189 -17.80 -1.68 -6.50
N ALA A 190 -16.68 -0.96 -6.42
CA ALA A 190 -15.96 -0.77 -5.16
C ALA A 190 -16.83 -0.08 -4.09
N ILE A 191 -17.62 0.94 -4.46
CA ILE A 191 -18.57 1.60 -3.54
C ILE A 191 -19.60 0.61 -2.99
N VAL A 192 -20.14 -0.27 -3.85
CA VAL A 192 -21.12 -1.29 -3.44
C VAL A 192 -20.50 -2.28 -2.46
N VAL A 193 -19.30 -2.82 -2.78
CA VAL A 193 -18.59 -3.76 -1.90
C VAL A 193 -18.21 -3.09 -0.57
N LEU A 194 -17.67 -1.87 -0.62
CA LEU A 194 -17.30 -1.12 0.58
C LEU A 194 -18.50 -0.81 1.46
N SER A 195 -19.65 -0.51 0.88
CA SER A 195 -20.89 -0.30 1.64
C SER A 195 -21.33 -1.55 2.40
N GLN A 196 -21.15 -2.74 1.83
CA GLN A 196 -21.42 -4.00 2.52
C GLN A 196 -20.44 -4.25 3.66
N ILE A 197 -19.15 -3.98 3.42
CA ILE A 197 -18.11 -4.05 4.46
C ILE A 197 -18.41 -3.06 5.58
N SER A 198 -18.83 -1.83 5.28
CA SER A 198 -19.20 -0.80 6.27
C SER A 198 -20.35 -1.26 7.16
N ARG A 199 -21.36 -1.96 6.61
CA ARG A 199 -22.46 -2.55 7.41
C ARG A 199 -21.93 -3.60 8.38
N TRP A 200 -21.11 -4.53 7.90
CA TRP A 200 -20.49 -5.55 8.76
C TRP A 200 -19.61 -4.91 9.84
N TYR A 201 -18.79 -3.95 9.47
CA TYR A 201 -17.87 -3.25 10.36
C TYR A 201 -18.62 -2.46 11.45
N ALA A 202 -19.73 -1.79 11.08
CA ALA A 202 -20.61 -1.13 12.05
C ALA A 202 -21.25 -2.11 13.03
N ALA A 203 -21.67 -3.29 12.56
CA ALA A 203 -22.24 -4.33 13.43
C ALA A 203 -21.20 -4.84 14.43
N GLN A 204 -19.97 -5.11 14.00
CA GLN A 204 -18.87 -5.55 14.90
C GLN A 204 -18.57 -4.52 15.99
N HIS A 205 -18.56 -3.22 15.64
CA HIS A 205 -18.38 -2.15 16.63
C HIS A 205 -19.52 -2.08 17.63
N ARG A 206 -20.77 -2.26 17.19
CA ARG A 206 -21.93 -2.34 18.10
C ARG A 206 -21.81 -3.52 19.06
N MET A 207 -21.38 -4.69 18.58
CA MET A 207 -21.19 -5.90 19.39
C MET A 207 -20.04 -5.79 20.41
N ASN A 208 -19.04 -4.95 20.12
CA ASN A 208 -17.89 -4.74 21.00
C ASN A 208 -18.03 -3.50 21.89
N LYS A 209 -19.12 -2.72 21.75
CA LYS A 209 -19.40 -1.56 22.59
C LYS A 209 -19.60 -2.01 24.04
N GLY A 210 -18.86 -1.41 24.97
CA GLY A 210 -18.94 -1.71 26.40
C GLY A 210 -18.04 -2.86 26.88
N LYS A 211 -17.32 -3.56 25.98
CA LYS A 211 -16.32 -4.55 26.41
C LYS A 211 -15.06 -3.83 26.95
N PRO A 212 -14.46 -4.30 28.06
CA PRO A 212 -13.25 -3.72 28.60
C PRO A 212 -12.13 -3.79 27.55
N LYS A 213 -11.51 -2.64 27.26
CA LYS A 213 -10.33 -2.61 26.41
C LYS A 213 -9.17 -3.24 27.19
N PRO A 214 -8.47 -4.26 26.65
CA PRO A 214 -7.33 -4.85 27.34
C PRO A 214 -6.30 -3.76 27.65
N ALA A 215 -5.73 -3.80 28.85
CA ALA A 215 -4.65 -2.90 29.23
C ALA A 215 -3.44 -3.16 28.33
N ILE A 216 -3.00 -2.12 27.62
CA ILE A 216 -1.90 -2.23 26.67
C ILE A 216 -0.61 -1.84 27.39
N VAL A 217 0.18 -2.85 27.74
CA VAL A 217 1.53 -2.63 28.28
C VAL A 217 2.52 -2.79 27.14
N ASN A 218 3.18 -1.69 26.76
CA ASN A 218 4.31 -1.76 25.85
C ASN A 218 5.49 -2.39 26.58
N ALA A 219 5.93 -3.56 26.11
CA ALA A 219 7.07 -4.27 26.69
C ALA A 219 8.42 -3.54 26.48
N LEU A 220 8.49 -2.57 25.56
CA LEU A 220 9.71 -1.86 25.21
C LEU A 220 9.75 -0.41 25.73
N PRO A 221 10.92 0.06 26.19
CA PRO A 221 11.14 1.47 26.54
C PRO A 221 10.85 2.40 25.36
N ARG A 222 10.27 3.59 25.63
CA ARG A 222 9.91 4.59 24.61
C ARG A 222 11.03 4.93 23.63
N LYS A 223 12.28 5.04 24.11
CA LYS A 223 13.46 5.32 23.25
C LYS A 223 13.69 4.21 22.21
N LYS A 224 13.55 2.94 22.60
CA LYS A 224 13.69 1.80 21.67
C LYS A 224 12.56 1.76 20.64
N VAL A 225 11.34 2.11 21.04
CA VAL A 225 10.20 2.21 20.13
C VAL A 225 10.42 3.32 19.10
N ILE A 226 10.87 4.51 19.52
CA ILE A 226 11.16 5.63 18.62
C ILE A 226 12.26 5.25 17.62
N LEU A 227 13.35 4.64 18.10
CA LEU A 227 14.44 4.17 17.24
C LEU A 227 13.94 3.15 16.22
N ALA A 228 13.19 2.13 16.66
CA ALA A 228 12.64 1.11 15.77
C ALA A 228 11.70 1.70 14.71
N VAL A 229 10.80 2.60 15.10
CA VAL A 229 9.92 3.30 14.15
C VAL A 229 10.74 4.12 13.16
N GLY A 230 11.77 4.86 13.61
CA GLY A 230 12.67 5.61 12.72
C GLY A 230 13.36 4.72 11.68
N ILE A 231 13.88 3.56 12.11
CA ILE A 231 14.49 2.58 11.20
C ILE A 231 13.45 2.06 10.19
N LEU A 232 12.26 1.69 10.65
CA LEU A 232 11.21 1.19 9.75
C LEU A 232 10.79 2.25 8.71
N LEU A 233 10.74 3.52 9.09
CA LEU A 233 10.49 4.61 8.14
C LEU A 233 11.65 4.76 7.14
N MET A 234 12.91 4.67 7.56
CA MET A 234 14.05 4.68 6.63
C MET A 234 14.03 3.50 5.64
N LEU A 235 13.59 2.33 6.08
CA LEU A 235 13.41 1.17 5.21
C LEU A 235 12.23 1.34 4.24
N ILE A 236 11.15 2.02 4.67
CA ILE A 236 10.07 2.43 3.76
C ILE A 236 10.56 3.44 2.74
N PHE A 237 11.36 4.43 3.16
CA PHE A 237 11.97 5.39 2.24
C PHE A 237 12.75 4.67 1.14
N SER A 238 13.67 3.77 1.52
CA SER A 238 14.45 2.94 0.60
C SER A 238 13.56 2.22 -0.41
N LYS A 239 12.57 1.45 0.09
CA LYS A 239 11.64 0.69 -0.75
C LYS A 239 10.85 1.59 -1.69
N TYR A 240 10.22 2.64 -1.18
CA TYR A 240 9.25 3.41 -1.95
C TYR A 240 9.87 4.42 -2.89
N PHE A 241 11.09 4.92 -2.63
CA PHE A 241 11.87 5.64 -3.65
C PHE A 241 12.27 4.71 -4.80
N TYR A 242 12.70 3.47 -4.51
CA TYR A 242 12.98 2.49 -5.56
C TYR A 242 11.73 2.12 -6.35
N MET A 243 10.61 1.88 -5.65
CA MET A 243 9.32 1.64 -6.32
C MET A 243 8.92 2.83 -7.20
N ALA A 244 9.12 4.07 -6.75
CA ALA A 244 8.80 5.28 -7.52
C ALA A 244 9.62 5.38 -8.81
N SER A 245 10.92 5.02 -8.78
CA SER A 245 11.74 5.04 -10.00
C SER A 245 11.21 4.08 -11.07
N ILE A 246 10.71 2.91 -10.65
CA ILE A 246 10.09 1.93 -11.55
C ILE A 246 8.67 2.37 -11.94
N SER A 247 7.79 2.63 -10.98
CA SER A 247 6.36 2.90 -11.25
C SER A 247 6.12 4.16 -12.07
N SER A 248 6.94 5.21 -11.90
CA SER A 248 6.76 6.48 -12.60
C SER A 248 7.58 6.59 -13.87
N TYR A 249 8.73 5.92 -13.95
CA TYR A 249 9.70 6.15 -15.03
C TYR A 249 10.19 4.91 -15.78
N TYR A 250 9.73 3.70 -15.46
CA TYR A 250 10.17 2.49 -16.17
C TYR A 250 9.75 2.46 -17.62
N THR A 251 8.54 2.92 -17.93
CA THR A 251 8.09 3.06 -19.32
C THR A 251 9.03 3.96 -20.12
N PHE A 252 9.38 5.13 -19.57
CA PHE A 252 10.31 6.06 -20.20
C PHE A 252 11.73 5.50 -20.31
N TYR A 253 12.22 4.80 -19.30
CA TYR A 253 13.52 4.15 -19.30
C TYR A 253 13.64 3.10 -20.42
N LEU A 254 12.65 2.21 -20.56
CA LEU A 254 12.64 1.18 -21.59
C LEU A 254 12.51 1.75 -23.01
N MET A 255 11.70 2.80 -23.17
CA MET A 255 11.58 3.53 -24.44
C MET A 255 12.91 4.19 -24.83
N HIS A 256 13.53 4.91 -23.88
CA HIS A 256 14.78 5.64 -24.13
C HIS A 256 15.96 4.70 -24.39
N LYS A 257 16.18 3.70 -23.52
CA LYS A 257 17.37 2.86 -23.56
C LYS A 257 17.31 1.77 -24.64
N PHE A 258 16.12 1.23 -24.90
CA PHE A 258 15.95 0.05 -25.76
C PHE A 258 15.00 0.29 -26.95
N GLY A 259 14.41 1.48 -27.09
CA GLY A 259 13.53 1.81 -28.22
C GLY A 259 12.17 1.09 -28.19
N LEU A 260 11.71 0.64 -27.02
CA LEU A 260 10.43 -0.05 -26.91
C LEU A 260 9.25 0.87 -27.26
N THR A 261 8.18 0.29 -27.79
CA THR A 261 6.88 0.96 -27.87
C THR A 261 6.29 1.15 -26.48
N VAL A 262 5.40 2.13 -26.32
CA VAL A 262 4.65 2.36 -25.06
C VAL A 262 3.95 1.08 -24.61
N GLN A 263 3.29 0.36 -25.54
CA GLN A 263 2.58 -0.87 -25.22
C GLN A 263 3.50 -1.96 -24.64
N ASN A 264 4.65 -2.20 -25.27
CA ASN A 264 5.61 -3.21 -24.79
C ASN A 264 6.23 -2.81 -23.45
N ALA A 265 6.54 -1.53 -23.26
CA ALA A 265 7.07 -1.03 -22.00
C ALA A 265 6.05 -1.14 -20.84
N GLN A 266 4.76 -0.92 -21.10
CA GLN A 266 3.69 -1.14 -20.13
C GLN A 266 3.53 -2.62 -19.74
N LEU A 267 3.75 -3.56 -20.68
CA LEU A 267 3.76 -5.00 -20.37
C LEU A 267 4.91 -5.38 -19.42
N HIS A 268 6.07 -4.74 -19.54
CA HIS A 268 7.18 -4.94 -18.60
C HIS A 268 6.85 -4.36 -17.22
N LEU A 269 6.22 -3.18 -17.17
CA LEU A 269 5.75 -2.60 -15.91
C LEU A 269 4.67 -3.47 -15.25
N PHE A 270 3.74 -4.03 -16.03
CA PHE A 270 2.80 -5.05 -15.55
C PHE A 270 3.52 -6.25 -14.96
N ALA A 271 4.50 -6.83 -15.67
CA ALA A 271 5.25 -7.98 -15.17
C ALA A 271 5.95 -7.69 -13.84
N PHE A 272 6.57 -6.52 -13.69
CA PHE A 272 7.16 -6.05 -12.43
C PHE A 272 6.12 -5.97 -11.31
N LEU A 273 5.02 -5.23 -11.50
CA LEU A 273 4.00 -5.04 -10.47
C LEU A 273 3.24 -6.33 -10.15
N PHE A 274 3.05 -7.21 -11.14
CA PHE A 274 2.45 -8.53 -10.94
C PHE A 274 3.38 -9.41 -10.10
N ALA A 275 4.70 -9.35 -10.33
CA ALA A 275 5.66 -10.03 -9.48
C ALA A 275 5.62 -9.49 -8.04
N VAL A 276 5.43 -8.17 -7.85
CA VAL A 276 5.18 -7.59 -6.52
C VAL A 276 3.92 -8.17 -5.89
N ALA A 277 2.82 -8.28 -6.64
CA ALA A 277 1.58 -8.90 -6.15
C ALA A 277 1.79 -10.36 -5.74
N ALA A 278 2.44 -11.16 -6.60
CA ALA A 278 2.73 -12.57 -6.35
C ALA A 278 3.62 -12.77 -5.10
N GLY A 279 4.69 -11.99 -4.96
CA GLY A 279 5.59 -12.05 -3.80
C GLY A 279 4.91 -11.65 -2.48
N THR A 280 3.87 -10.82 -2.54
CA THR A 280 3.13 -10.34 -1.35
C THR A 280 2.37 -11.48 -0.66
N VAL A 281 1.91 -12.49 -1.41
CA VAL A 281 1.20 -13.67 -0.88
C VAL A 281 2.04 -14.39 0.19
N ILE A 282 3.36 -14.39 0.02
CA ILE A 282 4.30 -15.16 0.84
C ILE A 282 4.72 -14.36 2.09
N GLY A 283 4.90 -13.04 1.96
CA GLY A 283 5.53 -12.20 2.97
C GLY A 283 4.85 -12.21 4.35
N GLY A 284 3.51 -12.15 4.37
CA GLY A 284 2.74 -12.14 5.62
C GLY A 284 2.83 -13.45 6.40
N PRO A 285 2.43 -14.59 5.79
CA PRO A 285 2.51 -15.91 6.42
C PRO A 285 3.93 -16.30 6.83
N VAL A 286 4.94 -16.00 6.00
CA VAL A 286 6.35 -16.22 6.37
C VAL A 286 6.72 -15.34 7.56
N GLY A 287 6.33 -14.07 7.57
CA GLY A 287 6.55 -13.19 8.71
C GLY A 287 5.89 -13.66 10.00
N ASP A 288 4.70 -14.29 9.92
CA ASP A 288 4.01 -14.91 11.06
C ASP A 288 4.81 -16.09 11.61
N LYS A 289 5.50 -16.85 10.74
CA LYS A 289 6.21 -18.09 11.09
C LYS A 289 7.65 -17.87 11.55
N ILE A 290 8.44 -17.10 10.79
CA ILE A 290 9.88 -16.92 11.06
C ILE A 290 10.19 -15.59 11.76
N GLY A 291 9.24 -14.65 11.79
CA GLY A 291 9.39 -13.33 12.40
C GLY A 291 9.61 -12.22 11.38
N ARG A 292 9.03 -11.04 11.68
CA ARG A 292 9.00 -9.88 10.78
C ARG A 292 10.39 -9.38 10.38
N LYS A 293 11.31 -9.29 11.33
CA LYS A 293 12.68 -8.78 11.12
C LYS A 293 13.42 -9.53 10.00
N TYR A 294 13.28 -10.86 9.94
CA TYR A 294 13.94 -11.67 8.91
C TYR A 294 13.33 -11.46 7.52
N VAL A 295 12.00 -11.29 7.45
CA VAL A 295 11.33 -10.93 6.18
C VAL A 295 11.80 -9.56 5.71
N ILE A 296 11.95 -8.59 6.61
CA ILE A 296 12.46 -7.25 6.28
C ILE A 296 13.90 -7.32 5.74
N TRP A 297 14.78 -8.10 6.37
CA TRP A 297 16.14 -8.35 5.87
C TRP A 297 16.15 -8.92 4.46
N GLY A 298 15.45 -10.04 4.25
CA GLY A 298 15.46 -10.73 2.96
C GLY A 298 14.81 -9.90 1.84
N SER A 299 13.79 -9.11 2.16
CA SER A 299 13.05 -8.34 1.15
C SER A 299 13.71 -7.02 0.77
N ILE A 300 14.28 -6.30 1.74
CA ILE A 300 14.96 -5.02 1.45
C ILE A 300 16.41 -5.26 1.07
N LEU A 301 17.24 -5.90 1.91
CA LEU A 301 18.64 -6.07 1.55
C LEU A 301 18.83 -7.16 0.49
N GLY A 302 18.06 -8.25 0.55
CA GLY A 302 18.22 -9.38 -0.37
C GLY A 302 17.96 -9.04 -1.84
N VAL A 303 17.32 -7.91 -2.14
CA VAL A 303 17.12 -7.45 -3.52
C VAL A 303 18.31 -6.67 -4.10
N ALA A 304 19.22 -6.17 -3.25
CA ALA A 304 20.34 -5.31 -3.63
C ALA A 304 21.22 -5.83 -4.80
N PRO A 305 21.64 -7.12 -4.86
CA PRO A 305 22.46 -7.57 -5.99
C PRO A 305 21.74 -7.40 -7.34
N PHE A 306 20.42 -7.63 -7.37
CA PHE A 306 19.64 -7.52 -8.60
C PHE A 306 19.42 -6.06 -9.01
N THR A 307 19.17 -5.16 -8.05
CA THR A 307 19.00 -3.74 -8.35
C THR A 307 20.31 -3.09 -8.81
N LEU A 308 21.46 -3.51 -8.28
CA LEU A 308 22.78 -3.04 -8.70
C LEU A 308 23.15 -3.44 -10.13
N VAL A 309 22.72 -4.61 -10.59
CA VAL A 309 23.00 -5.10 -11.95
C VAL A 309 22.06 -4.48 -12.99
N LEU A 310 20.80 -4.20 -12.63
CA LEU A 310 19.75 -3.78 -13.56
C LEU A 310 20.12 -2.62 -14.50
N PRO A 311 20.76 -1.51 -14.06
CA PRO A 311 21.08 -0.39 -14.95
C PRO A 311 22.02 -0.75 -16.10
N TYR A 312 22.78 -1.84 -15.97
CA TYR A 312 23.77 -2.30 -16.94
C TYR A 312 23.28 -3.49 -17.79
N ALA A 313 22.08 -4.00 -17.50
CA ALA A 313 21.52 -5.16 -18.16
C ALA A 313 21.07 -4.87 -19.60
N SER A 314 21.05 -5.93 -20.43
CA SER A 314 20.34 -5.94 -21.72
C SER A 314 18.83 -5.93 -21.52
N LEU A 315 18.06 -5.78 -22.60
CA LEU A 315 16.59 -5.74 -22.54
C LEU A 315 16.00 -7.00 -21.87
N GLU A 316 16.43 -8.17 -22.34
CA GLU A 316 15.98 -9.47 -21.80
C GLU A 316 16.24 -9.58 -20.30
N TRP A 317 17.48 -9.29 -19.88
CA TRP A 317 17.85 -9.33 -18.47
C TRP A 317 17.17 -8.25 -17.64
N THR A 318 16.85 -7.08 -18.20
CA THR A 318 16.08 -6.04 -17.52
C THR A 318 14.68 -6.55 -17.17
N GLY A 319 14.01 -7.26 -18.10
CA GLY A 319 12.73 -7.92 -17.85
C GLY A 319 12.81 -8.96 -16.74
N ILE A 320 13.79 -9.87 -16.79
CA ILE A 320 13.99 -10.92 -15.80
C ILE A 320 14.31 -10.33 -14.41
N LEU A 321 15.25 -9.39 -14.35
CA LEU A 321 15.69 -8.76 -13.11
C LEU A 321 14.54 -8.00 -12.45
N THR A 322 13.74 -7.26 -13.20
CA THR A 322 12.59 -6.55 -12.63
C THR A 322 11.57 -7.50 -12.01
N VAL A 323 11.28 -8.64 -12.63
CA VAL A 323 10.41 -9.67 -12.02
C VAL A 323 10.98 -10.18 -10.69
N ILE A 324 12.27 -10.53 -10.65
CA ILE A 324 12.94 -10.99 -9.42
C ILE A 324 12.89 -9.90 -8.35
N ILE A 325 13.21 -8.67 -8.72
CA ILE A 325 13.23 -7.51 -7.82
C ILE A 325 11.85 -7.28 -7.23
N GLY A 326 10.81 -7.23 -8.08
CA GLY A 326 9.43 -7.03 -7.66
C GLY A 326 8.97 -8.10 -6.67
N PHE A 327 9.26 -9.37 -6.97
CA PHE A 327 8.90 -10.50 -6.12
C PHE A 327 9.55 -10.45 -4.73
N ILE A 328 10.85 -10.15 -4.64
CA ILE A 328 11.59 -10.10 -3.37
C ILE A 328 11.13 -8.88 -2.54
N LEU A 329 11.06 -7.70 -3.16
CA LEU A 329 10.74 -6.43 -2.50
C LEU A 329 9.29 -6.38 -1.95
N ALA A 330 8.40 -7.20 -2.52
CA ALA A 330 6.98 -7.27 -2.18
C ALA A 330 6.72 -7.40 -0.67
N SER A 331 7.34 -8.40 -0.06
CA SER A 331 7.05 -8.86 1.31
C SER A 331 7.42 -7.87 2.42
N ALA A 332 8.26 -6.87 2.12
CA ALA A 332 8.75 -5.92 3.10
C ALA A 332 7.63 -5.12 3.79
N PHE A 333 6.65 -4.64 3.03
CA PHE A 333 5.70 -3.66 3.58
C PHE A 333 4.73 -4.30 4.57
N SER A 334 4.20 -5.50 4.28
CA SER A 334 3.40 -6.27 5.26
C SER A 334 4.17 -6.52 6.55
N ALA A 335 5.45 -6.92 6.45
CA ALA A 335 6.27 -7.18 7.62
C ALA A 335 6.53 -5.89 8.42
N ILE A 336 6.90 -4.79 7.75
CA ILE A 336 7.16 -3.48 8.37
C ILE A 336 5.90 -2.94 9.07
N LEU A 337 4.76 -2.94 8.38
CA LEU A 337 3.51 -2.40 8.91
C LEU A 337 3.04 -3.18 10.13
N VAL A 338 3.04 -4.52 10.06
CA VAL A 338 2.64 -5.35 11.19
C VAL A 338 3.62 -5.21 12.36
N TYR A 339 4.93 -5.15 12.09
CA TYR A 339 5.94 -4.85 13.11
C TYR A 339 5.62 -3.53 13.83
N ALA A 340 5.34 -2.47 13.08
CA ALA A 340 5.00 -1.16 13.65
C ALA A 340 3.71 -1.19 14.48
N GLN A 341 2.69 -1.93 14.02
CA GLN A 341 1.44 -2.12 14.75
C GLN A 341 1.64 -2.90 16.06
N GLU A 342 2.58 -3.85 16.08
CA GLU A 342 2.96 -4.62 17.27
C GLU A 342 3.76 -3.76 18.27
N LEU A 343 4.57 -2.79 17.81
CA LEU A 343 5.30 -1.85 18.66
C LEU A 343 4.41 -0.81 19.37
N LEU A 344 3.24 -0.52 18.81
CA LEU A 344 2.31 0.52 19.29
C LEU A 344 0.88 -0.04 19.34
N PRO A 345 0.62 -1.03 20.22
CA PRO A 345 -0.69 -1.64 20.30
C PRO A 345 -1.73 -0.59 20.71
N GLY A 346 -2.92 -0.67 20.14
CA GLY A 346 -4.03 0.26 20.41
C GLY A 346 -4.04 1.54 19.56
N ARG A 347 -3.01 1.76 18.73
CA ARG A 347 -2.96 2.87 17.76
C ARG A 347 -2.93 2.36 16.32
N ILE A 348 -3.69 1.31 16.04
CA ILE A 348 -3.62 0.58 14.76
C ILE A 348 -3.96 1.49 13.57
N GLY A 349 -5.01 2.32 13.68
CA GLY A 349 -5.39 3.24 12.63
C GLY A 349 -4.31 4.31 12.39
N MET A 350 -3.83 4.95 13.46
CA MET A 350 -2.77 5.95 13.40
C MET A 350 -1.45 5.39 12.83
N VAL A 351 -1.02 4.20 13.27
CA VAL A 351 0.20 3.55 12.75
C VAL A 351 0.03 3.15 11.30
N SER A 352 -1.12 2.58 10.93
CA SER A 352 -1.41 2.29 9.52
C SER A 352 -1.39 3.55 8.68
N GLY A 353 -2.06 4.62 9.14
CA GLY A 353 -2.09 5.91 8.48
C GLY A 353 -0.71 6.54 8.32
N LEU A 354 0.14 6.48 9.35
CA LEU A 354 1.53 6.94 9.27
C LEU A 354 2.34 6.15 8.25
N PHE A 355 2.25 4.83 8.27
CA PHE A 355 3.11 3.97 7.45
C PHE A 355 2.67 3.94 5.98
N PHE A 356 1.37 3.83 5.70
CA PHE A 356 0.85 4.04 4.35
C PHE A 356 1.08 5.49 3.89
N GLY A 357 0.91 6.47 4.80
CA GLY A 357 1.06 7.89 4.48
C GLY A 357 2.48 8.17 4.04
N PHE A 358 3.44 7.80 4.88
CA PHE A 358 4.85 7.92 4.58
C PHE A 358 5.27 7.14 3.32
N ALA A 359 4.77 5.92 3.13
CA ALA A 359 5.04 5.13 1.92
C ALA A 359 4.61 5.85 0.64
N PHE A 360 3.35 6.31 0.57
CA PHE A 360 2.84 7.05 -0.59
C PHE A 360 3.50 8.41 -0.73
N GLY A 361 3.71 9.13 0.36
CA GLY A 361 4.42 10.40 0.38
C GLY A 361 5.83 10.29 -0.18
N MET A 362 6.59 9.26 0.22
CA MET A 362 7.91 8.97 -0.34
C MET A 362 7.84 8.52 -1.80
N GLY A 363 6.77 7.83 -2.20
CA GLY A 363 6.51 7.52 -3.61
C GLY A 363 6.34 8.78 -4.47
N GLY A 364 5.59 9.77 -3.97
CA GLY A 364 5.34 11.03 -4.69
C GLY A 364 6.52 11.99 -4.67
N LEU A 365 7.14 12.15 -3.50
CA LEU A 365 8.38 12.92 -3.36
C LEU A 365 9.48 12.29 -4.21
N GLY A 366 9.60 10.96 -4.19
CA GLY A 366 10.52 10.20 -5.02
C GLY A 366 10.26 10.44 -6.49
N ALA A 367 9.02 10.33 -6.96
CA ALA A 367 8.69 10.65 -8.35
C ALA A 367 9.13 12.08 -8.72
N ALA A 368 8.69 13.10 -7.98
CA ALA A 368 9.03 14.49 -8.28
C ALA A 368 10.55 14.76 -8.29
N VAL A 369 11.28 14.29 -7.28
CA VAL A 369 12.74 14.48 -7.17
C VAL A 369 13.48 13.73 -8.27
N LEU A 370 13.08 12.50 -8.58
CA LEU A 370 13.69 11.70 -9.64
C LEU A 370 13.36 12.25 -11.04
N GLY A 371 12.17 12.85 -11.23
CA GLY A 371 11.81 13.56 -12.46
C GLY A 371 12.68 14.80 -12.69
N LEU A 372 12.88 15.62 -11.66
CA LEU A 372 13.81 16.76 -11.72
C LEU A 372 15.23 16.30 -12.07
N LEU A 373 15.69 15.23 -11.43
CA LEU A 373 16.99 14.64 -11.73
C LEU A 373 17.06 14.16 -13.19
N ALA A 374 16.02 13.48 -13.68
CA ALA A 374 15.96 13.01 -15.06
C ALA A 374 16.02 14.15 -16.08
N ASP A 375 15.26 15.23 -15.85
CA ASP A 375 15.23 16.42 -16.72
C ASP A 375 16.59 17.13 -16.80
N HIS A 376 17.31 17.23 -15.68
CA HIS A 376 18.61 17.90 -15.63
C HIS A 376 19.81 17.01 -15.99
N THR A 377 19.63 15.69 -16.00
CA THR A 377 20.73 14.75 -16.24
C THR A 377 20.34 13.69 -17.28
N SER A 378 19.85 12.52 -16.85
CA SER A 378 19.34 11.46 -17.71
C SER A 378 18.53 10.45 -16.90
N ILE A 379 17.62 9.74 -17.57
CA ILE A 379 16.89 8.64 -16.95
C ILE A 379 17.81 7.46 -16.55
N ASP A 380 18.91 7.25 -17.28
CA ASP A 380 19.91 6.23 -16.95
C ASP A 380 20.60 6.49 -15.61
N LEU A 381 20.90 7.76 -15.29
CA LEU A 381 21.50 8.13 -14.02
C LEU A 381 20.54 7.89 -12.84
N VAL A 382 19.24 8.17 -13.02
CA VAL A 382 18.20 7.87 -12.02
C VAL A 382 18.24 6.40 -11.63
N TYR A 383 18.28 5.50 -12.61
CA TYR A 383 18.33 4.05 -12.36
C TYR A 383 19.62 3.62 -11.66
N LYS A 384 20.77 4.20 -12.02
CA LYS A 384 22.05 3.94 -11.35
C LYS A 384 22.04 4.38 -9.88
N ILE A 385 21.43 5.52 -9.55
CA ILE A 385 21.34 6.01 -8.16
C ILE A 385 20.36 5.17 -7.35
N CYS A 386 19.16 4.93 -7.89
CA CYS A 386 18.14 4.14 -7.20
C CYS A 386 18.57 2.71 -6.91
N ALA A 387 19.45 2.13 -7.74
CA ALA A 387 20.01 0.79 -7.55
C ALA A 387 20.67 0.56 -6.17
N PHE A 388 21.17 1.61 -5.52
CA PHE A 388 21.82 1.53 -4.21
C PHE A 388 20.84 1.64 -3.03
N LEU A 389 19.60 2.10 -3.24
CA LEU A 389 18.62 2.30 -2.17
C LEU A 389 18.41 1.04 -1.30
N PRO A 390 18.32 -0.19 -1.85
CA PRO A 390 18.12 -1.40 -1.05
C PRO A 390 19.26 -1.69 -0.04
N LEU A 391 20.45 -1.09 -0.19
CA LEU A 391 21.54 -1.22 0.78
C LEU A 391 21.19 -0.60 2.13
N LEU A 392 20.23 0.33 2.20
CA LEU A 392 19.68 0.81 3.48
C LEU A 392 19.04 -0.33 4.30
N GLY A 393 18.78 -1.49 3.69
CA GLY A 393 18.40 -2.73 4.37
C GLY A 393 19.33 -3.15 5.49
N PHE A 394 20.61 -2.73 5.49
CA PHE A 394 21.53 -2.95 6.62
C PHE A 394 21.02 -2.38 7.95
N LEU A 395 20.20 -1.32 7.92
CA LEU A 395 19.62 -0.71 9.13
C LEU A 395 18.72 -1.69 9.90
N THR A 396 18.25 -2.76 9.26
CA THR A 396 17.44 -3.82 9.89
C THR A 396 18.17 -4.49 11.06
N ILE A 397 19.51 -4.41 11.13
CA ILE A 397 20.31 -4.91 12.26
C ILE A 397 19.91 -4.28 13.60
N PHE A 398 19.49 -3.01 13.57
CA PHE A 398 19.14 -2.22 14.75
C PHE A 398 17.69 -2.44 15.21
N LEU A 399 16.88 -3.22 14.47
CA LEU A 399 15.54 -3.57 14.92
C LEU A 399 15.60 -4.57 16.10
N PRO A 400 14.83 -4.35 17.18
CA PRO A 400 14.78 -5.28 18.30
C PRO A 400 14.23 -6.65 17.90
N ASP A 401 14.65 -7.72 18.57
CA ASP A 401 14.04 -9.02 18.34
C ASP A 401 12.73 -9.12 19.13
N ASN A 402 11.61 -8.88 18.44
CA ASN A 402 10.27 -8.94 19.04
C ASN A 402 9.72 -10.38 19.19
N ARG A 403 10.56 -11.42 19.16
CA ARG A 403 10.14 -12.77 19.57
C ARG A 403 10.01 -12.79 21.10
N GLN A 404 8.92 -12.24 21.62
CA GLN A 404 8.38 -12.81 22.85
C GLN A 404 7.95 -14.23 22.50
N LYS A 405 8.67 -15.22 23.03
CA LYS A 405 8.20 -16.60 23.09
C LYS A 405 6.83 -16.55 23.76
N ALA A 406 5.78 -16.71 22.97
CA ALA A 406 4.42 -16.87 23.46
C ALA A 406 4.32 -18.15 24.28
#